data_AF-A0A5N5J747-F1
#
_entry.id   AF-A0A5N5J747-F1
#
_cell.length_a   1.000
_cell.length_b   1.000
_cell.length_c   1.000
_cell.angle_alpha   90.00
_cell.angle_beta   90.00
_cell.angle_gamma   90.00
#
_symmetry.space_group_name_H-M   'P 1'
#
loop_
_entity.id
_entity.type
_entity.pdbx_description
1 polymer ?
#
loop_
_entity_poly.entity_id
_entity_poly.type
_entity_poly.pdbx_seq_one_letter_code
_entity_poly.pdbx_strand_id
1 'polypeptide(L)'
;MFLRDLAAKSKPTLTHRWFASLGDKLLRLYTQNIDMLEDKAGLKTGLGRQFNCVQLHGTIANLQCYLCKEVYPWETFRDELEGRWTDNLGQTIRSTGPCLWLYGGIRESN
;
A
#
# COMPACT_ATOMS: atom_id res chain seq x y z
N MET A 1 11.22 -8.45 10.53
CA MET A 1 10.22 -8.77 9.48
C MET A 1 9.12 -7.74 9.60
N PHE A 2 8.83 -6.97 8.54
CA PHE A 2 7.86 -5.88 8.62
C PHE A 2 6.44 -6.38 8.42
N LEU A 3 5.46 -5.65 8.94
CA LEU A 3 4.02 -5.95 8.79
C LEU A 3 3.65 -6.16 7.31
N ARG A 4 4.20 -5.34 6.41
CA ARG A 4 4.02 -5.47 4.97
C ARG A 4 4.48 -6.84 4.44
N ASP A 5 5.66 -7.32 4.87
CA ASP A 5 6.16 -8.62 4.44
C ASP A 5 5.23 -9.75 4.89
N LEU A 6 4.68 -9.63 6.10
CA LEU A 6 3.69 -10.57 6.63
C LEU A 6 2.41 -10.53 5.79
N ALA A 7 1.84 -9.34 5.57
CA ALA A 7 0.64 -9.17 4.74
C ALA A 7 0.84 -9.70 3.31
N ALA A 8 1.99 -9.41 2.69
CA ALA A 8 2.34 -9.89 1.35
C ALA A 8 2.43 -11.42 1.29
N LYS A 9 2.97 -12.08 2.31
CA LYS A 9 3.06 -13.55 2.38
C LYS A 9 1.78 -14.25 2.83
N SER A 10 0.89 -13.54 3.52
CA SER A 10 -0.38 -14.08 4.01
C SER A 10 -1.29 -14.52 2.87
N LYS A 11 -2.03 -15.61 3.14
CA LYS A 11 -3.00 -16.21 2.21
C LYS A 11 -4.42 -15.86 2.62
N PRO A 12 -5.36 -15.72 1.67
CA PRO A 12 -6.77 -15.50 1.99
C PRO A 12 -7.33 -16.62 2.86
N THR A 13 -8.16 -16.23 3.84
CA THR A 13 -8.87 -17.18 4.71
C THR A 13 -10.07 -17.81 3.99
N LEU A 14 -10.75 -18.78 4.63
CA LEU A 14 -11.99 -19.35 4.11
C LEU A 14 -13.07 -18.29 3.86
N THR A 15 -13.21 -17.31 4.74
CA THR A 15 -14.18 -16.22 4.60
C THR A 15 -13.93 -15.39 3.34
N HIS A 16 -12.67 -15.05 3.04
CA HIS A 16 -12.32 -14.30 1.84
C HIS A 16 -12.68 -15.09 0.57
N ARG A 17 -12.37 -16.39 0.55
CA ARG A 17 -12.71 -17.28 -0.58
C ARG A 17 -14.23 -17.47 -0.70
N TRP A 18 -14.93 -17.51 0.42
CA TRP A 18 -16.39 -17.59 0.43
C TRP A 18 -17.01 -16.34 -0.20
N PHE A 19 -16.55 -15.12 0.15
CA PHE A 19 -17.00 -13.90 -0.52
C PHE A 19 -16.70 -13.93 -2.02
N ALA A 20 -15.50 -14.35 -2.43
CA ALA A 20 -15.17 -14.50 -3.85
C ALA A 20 -16.10 -15.51 -4.58
N SER A 21 -16.49 -16.59 -3.90
CA SER A 21 -17.38 -17.63 -4.47
C SER A 21 -18.82 -17.16 -4.71
N LEU A 22 -19.23 -16.03 -4.13
CA LEU A 22 -20.57 -15.48 -4.34
C LEU A 22 -20.76 -14.93 -5.76
N GLY A 23 -19.68 -14.56 -6.46
CA GLY A 23 -19.74 -13.99 -7.80
C GLY A 23 -20.73 -12.84 -7.88
N ASP A 24 -21.70 -12.94 -8.80
CA ASP A 24 -22.72 -11.91 -9.03
C ASP A 24 -23.75 -11.77 -7.89
N LYS A 25 -23.76 -12.69 -6.91
CA LYS A 25 -24.57 -12.55 -5.69
C LYS A 25 -23.99 -11.54 -4.70
N LEU A 26 -22.71 -11.19 -4.84
CA LEU A 26 -22.04 -10.18 -4.03
C LEU A 26 -22.12 -8.82 -4.71
N LEU A 27 -23.00 -7.94 -4.21
CA LEU A 27 -23.15 -6.59 -4.76
C LEU A 27 -21.93 -5.69 -4.48
N ARG A 28 -21.44 -5.74 -3.25
CA ARG A 28 -20.29 -4.95 -2.77
C ARG A 28 -19.81 -5.52 -1.45
N LEU A 29 -18.50 -5.55 -1.27
CA LEU A 29 -17.83 -5.77 0.01
C LEU A 29 -17.08 -4.49 0.38
N TYR A 30 -17.32 -3.96 1.58
CA TYR A 30 -16.56 -2.83 2.11
C TYR A 30 -15.62 -3.36 3.19
N THR A 31 -14.30 -3.19 2.99
CA THR A 31 -13.29 -3.66 3.93
C THR A 31 -12.52 -2.48 4.53
N GLN A 32 -12.24 -2.59 5.82
CA GLN A 32 -11.34 -1.68 6.54
C GLN A 32 -9.89 -2.20 6.55
N ASN A 33 -9.67 -3.43 6.06
CA ASN A 33 -8.37 -4.07 6.06
C ASN A 33 -7.47 -3.48 4.98
N ILE A 34 -6.17 -3.44 5.27
CA ILE A 34 -5.13 -2.91 4.36
C ILE A 34 -4.19 -4.01 3.82
N ASP A 35 -4.49 -5.28 4.11
CA ASP A 35 -3.63 -6.44 3.87
C ASP A 35 -3.78 -7.07 2.46
N MET A 36 -4.75 -6.59 1.68
CA MET A 36 -5.06 -7.04 0.32
C MET A 36 -5.52 -8.51 0.22
N LEU A 37 -6.01 -9.12 1.31
CA LEU A 37 -6.43 -10.54 1.25
C LEU A 37 -7.68 -10.76 0.39
N GLU A 38 -8.56 -9.77 0.25
CA GLU A 38 -9.72 -9.79 -0.64
C GLU A 38 -9.28 -9.87 -2.11
N ASP A 39 -8.31 -9.04 -2.49
CA ASP A 39 -7.72 -9.00 -3.83
C ASP A 39 -7.08 -10.35 -4.19
N LYS A 40 -6.27 -10.89 -3.26
CA LYS A 40 -5.65 -12.22 -3.39
C LYS A 40 -6.66 -13.37 -3.46
N ALA A 41 -7.89 -13.17 -2.97
CA ALA A 41 -8.97 -14.14 -3.09
C ALA A 41 -9.69 -14.08 -4.45
N GLY A 42 -9.37 -13.09 -5.28
CA GLY A 42 -9.97 -12.88 -6.60
C GLY A 42 -11.12 -11.86 -6.62
N LEU A 43 -11.34 -11.11 -5.53
CA LEU A 43 -12.25 -9.97 -5.57
C LEU A 43 -11.59 -8.80 -6.31
N LYS A 44 -12.40 -8.04 -7.06
CA LYS A 44 -11.95 -6.85 -7.77
C LYS A 44 -11.95 -5.67 -6.80
N THR A 45 -10.77 -5.28 -6.34
CA THR A 45 -10.59 -4.16 -5.40
C THR A 45 -10.46 -2.82 -6.13
N GLY A 46 -11.17 -1.79 -5.67
CA GLY A 46 -11.07 -0.45 -6.25
C GLY A 46 -12.31 0.42 -6.03
N LEU A 47 -12.34 1.56 -6.72
CA LEU A 47 -13.46 2.50 -6.70
C LEU A 47 -14.19 2.48 -8.05
N GLY A 48 -15.52 2.32 -8.01
CA GLY A 48 -16.35 2.26 -9.21
C GLY A 48 -17.35 1.11 -9.19
N ARG A 49 -18.15 0.99 -10.25
CA ARG A 49 -19.18 -0.05 -10.38
C ARG A 49 -18.61 -1.41 -10.79
N GLN A 50 -17.44 -1.43 -11.42
CA GLN A 50 -16.76 -2.63 -11.90
C GLN A 50 -16.04 -3.41 -10.78
N PHE A 51 -15.87 -2.78 -9.61
CA PHE A 51 -15.22 -3.35 -8.44
C PHE A 51 -16.27 -3.84 -7.46
N ASN A 52 -16.10 -5.08 -6.99
CA ASN A 52 -16.99 -5.70 -6.01
C ASN A 52 -16.42 -5.63 -4.59
N CYS A 53 -15.21 -5.11 -4.41
CA CYS A 53 -14.61 -4.84 -3.09
C CYS A 53 -14.05 -3.42 -3.04
N VAL A 54 -14.44 -2.66 -2.00
CA VAL A 54 -14.01 -1.28 -1.76
C VAL A 54 -13.14 -1.25 -0.51
N GLN A 55 -11.90 -0.77 -0.66
CA GLN A 55 -10.94 -0.64 0.43
C GLN A 55 -11.03 0.76 1.05
N LEU A 56 -11.61 0.84 2.25
CA LEU A 56 -11.91 2.12 2.90
C LEU A 56 -10.67 2.84 3.42
N HIS A 57 -9.62 2.08 3.77
CA HIS A 57 -8.39 2.60 4.36
C HIS A 57 -7.17 2.50 3.42
N GLY A 58 -7.41 2.21 2.13
CA GLY A 58 -6.34 1.99 1.16
C GLY A 58 -5.63 0.65 1.35
N THR A 59 -4.33 0.62 1.08
CA THR A 59 -3.51 -0.59 1.04
C THR A 59 -2.13 -0.35 1.62
N ILE A 60 -1.54 -1.38 2.23
CA ILE A 60 -0.14 -1.37 2.67
C ILE A 60 0.86 -1.61 1.53
N ALA A 61 0.37 -1.96 0.33
CA ALA A 61 1.23 -2.25 -0.83
C ALA A 61 1.78 -0.99 -1.52
N ASN A 62 1.09 0.14 -1.38
CA ASN A 62 1.44 1.38 -2.07
C ASN A 62 1.50 2.54 -1.09
N LEU A 63 2.36 3.51 -1.41
CA LEU A 63 2.43 4.81 -0.78
C LEU A 63 1.71 5.82 -1.67
N GLN A 64 1.10 6.85 -1.08
CA GLN A 64 0.50 7.95 -1.82
C GLN A 64 1.07 9.27 -1.34
N CYS A 65 1.50 10.12 -2.28
CA CYS A 65 1.91 11.48 -1.95
C CYS A 65 0.70 12.29 -1.44
N TYR A 66 0.81 12.88 -0.26
CA TYR A 66 -0.29 13.66 0.31
C TYR A 66 -0.60 14.94 -0.49
N LEU A 67 0.39 15.48 -1.24
CA LEU A 67 0.26 16.69 -2.06
C LEU A 67 -0.32 16.39 -3.44
N CYS A 68 0.44 15.70 -4.30
CA CYS A 68 0.05 15.48 -5.69
C CYS A 68 -0.84 14.25 -5.90
N LYS A 69 -1.06 13.44 -4.86
CA LYS A 69 -1.88 12.21 -4.87
C LYS A 69 -1.33 11.08 -5.73
N GLU A 70 -0.14 11.23 -6.29
CA GLU A 70 0.51 10.15 -7.02
C GLU A 70 0.78 8.94 -6.12
N VAL A 71 0.57 7.77 -6.70
CA VAL A 71 0.68 6.47 -6.02
C VAL A 71 1.97 5.80 -6.47
N TYR A 72 2.73 5.32 -5.50
CA TYR A 72 4.01 4.66 -5.73
C TYR A 72 4.02 3.29 -5.06
N PRO A 73 4.59 2.26 -5.71
CA PRO A 73 4.83 0.98 -5.06
C PRO A 73 5.71 1.16 -3.82
N TRP A 74 5.38 0.46 -2.74
CA TRP A 74 6.19 0.51 -1.51
C TRP A 74 7.64 0.07 -1.76
N GLU A 75 7.85 -0.90 -2.64
CA GLU A 75 9.15 -1.44 -3.04
C GLU A 75 10.13 -0.35 -3.49
N THR A 76 9.64 0.71 -4.12
CA THR A 76 10.44 1.85 -4.58
C THR A 76 11.15 2.55 -3.41
N PHE A 77 10.57 2.50 -2.20
CA PHE A 77 11.07 3.20 -1.02
C PHE A 77 11.55 2.24 0.07
N ARG A 78 11.69 0.95 -0.24
CA ARG A 78 12.09 -0.08 0.73
C ARG A 78 13.35 0.30 1.50
N ASP A 79 14.43 0.61 0.77
CA ASP A 79 15.73 0.88 1.39
C ASP A 79 15.72 2.14 2.25
N GLU A 80 15.01 3.17 1.80
CA GLU A 80 14.79 4.43 2.53
C GLU A 80 13.99 4.17 3.83
N LEU A 81 12.90 3.41 3.76
CA LEU A 81 12.05 3.15 4.94
C LEU A 81 12.66 2.16 5.93
N GLU A 82 13.54 1.27 5.47
CA GLU A 82 14.21 0.26 6.30
C GLU A 82 15.46 0.80 7.01
N GLY A 83 15.78 2.09 6.89
CA GLY A 83 16.86 2.70 7.66
C GLY A 83 18.26 2.51 7.07
N ARG A 84 18.39 2.09 5.80
CA ARG A 84 19.68 2.03 5.09
C ARG A 84 20.05 3.43 4.57
N TRP A 85 20.26 4.38 5.48
CA TRP A 85 20.60 5.78 5.18
C TRP A 85 22.08 6.08 5.40
N THR A 86 22.96 5.38 4.70
CA THR A 86 24.38 5.74 4.70
C THR A 86 24.95 5.58 3.31
N ASP A 87 25.50 6.66 2.76
CA ASP A 87 26.47 6.54 1.67
C ASP A 87 27.71 5.77 2.15
N ASN A 88 28.68 5.55 1.25
CA ASN A 88 29.95 4.88 1.57
C ASN A 88 30.80 5.65 2.62
N LEU A 89 30.34 6.82 3.09
CA LEU A 89 30.97 7.70 4.07
C LEU A 89 30.14 7.81 5.37
N GLY A 90 29.00 7.11 5.49
CA GLY A 90 28.16 7.14 6.68
C GLY A 90 27.16 8.31 6.76
N GLN A 91 26.97 9.09 5.69
CA GLN A 91 26.04 10.22 5.67
C GLN A 91 24.62 9.83 5.25
N THR A 92 23.63 10.45 5.89
CA THR A 92 22.21 10.31 5.53
C THR A 92 21.97 10.83 4.11
N ILE A 93 21.69 9.91 3.18
CA ILE A 93 21.26 10.26 1.81
C ILE A 93 19.94 11.03 1.92
N ARG A 94 19.66 12.03 1.08
CA ARG A 94 18.34 12.68 1.02
C ARG A 94 17.54 11.99 -0.08
N SER A 95 16.26 11.66 0.14
CA SER A 95 15.44 11.03 -0.90
C SER A 95 15.38 11.93 -2.14
N THR A 96 15.67 11.35 -3.30
CA THR A 96 15.68 12.05 -4.61
C THR A 96 14.44 11.71 -5.44
N GLY A 97 13.42 11.09 -4.83
CA GLY A 97 12.17 10.76 -5.50
C GLY A 97 11.41 12.00 -6.00
N PRO A 98 10.60 11.88 -7.06
CA PRO A 98 9.89 12.99 -7.72
C PRO A 98 8.92 13.76 -6.80
N CYS A 99 8.65 13.26 -5.58
CA CYS A 99 7.88 13.92 -4.54
C CYS A 99 8.62 13.85 -3.19
N LEU A 100 9.63 14.72 -3.01
CA LEU A 100 10.49 14.87 -1.81
C LEU A 100 9.76 15.05 -0.45
N TRP A 101 8.43 15.20 -0.46
CA TRP A 101 7.64 15.58 0.72
C TRP A 101 7.00 14.40 1.48
N LEU A 102 7.22 13.16 1.06
CA LEU A 102 6.61 11.98 1.69
C LEU A 102 6.98 11.82 3.19
N TYR A 103 8.08 12.41 3.66
CA TYR A 103 8.56 12.30 5.04
C TYR A 103 9.15 13.59 5.61
N GLY A 104 8.36 14.67 5.67
CA GLY A 104 8.60 15.74 6.67
C GLY A 104 9.94 16.48 6.61
N GLY A 105 10.58 16.58 5.44
CA GLY A 105 11.69 17.50 5.24
C GLY A 105 11.17 18.94 5.14
N ILE A 106 11.03 19.63 6.27
CA ILE A 106 10.85 21.09 6.28
C ILE A 106 12.07 21.67 5.57
N ARG A 107 11.88 22.27 4.39
CA ARG A 107 12.82 23.29 3.89
C ARG A 107 12.67 24.49 4.82
N GLU A 108 13.54 24.61 5.82
CA GLU A 108 13.87 25.95 6.30
C GLU A 108 14.56 26.65 5.13
N SER A 109 13.91 27.68 4.62
CA SER A 109 14.48 28.59 3.65
C SER A 109 15.35 29.57 4.43
N ASN A 110 16.65 29.52 4.20
CA ASN A 110 17.57 30.65 4.32
C ASN A 110 18.38 30.70 3.03
#